data_AF-A0A948HQL7-F1
#
_entry.id   AF-A0A948HQL7-F1
#
_cell.length_a   1.000
_cell.length_b   1.000
_cell.length_c   1.000
_cell.angle_alpha   90.00
_cell.angle_beta   90.00
_cell.angle_gamma   90.00
#
_symmetry.space_group_name_H-M   'P 1'
#
loop_
_entity.id
_entity.type
_entity.pdbx_description
1 polymer ?
#
loop_
_entity_poly.entity_id
_entity_poly.type
_entity_poly.pdbx_seq_one_letter_code
_entity_poly.pdbx_strand_id
1 'polypeptide(L)' 'MLKFKTPPSESPPLAQYIDTVEAREYLRKEADREVTLTTIITWIKQYGLGRKIGGRWQVDKIALNKF' A
#
# COMPACT_ATOMS: atom_id res chain seq x y z
N MET A 1 12.41 23.38 -31.91
CA MET A 1 12.58 22.94 -30.51
C MET A 1 11.62 21.80 -30.24
N LEU A 2 12.12 20.55 -30.22
CA LEU A 2 11.33 19.36 -29.89
C LEU A 2 11.10 19.33 -28.37
N LYS A 3 9.84 19.45 -27.93
CA LYS A 3 9.48 19.27 -26.52
C LYS A 3 9.43 17.78 -26.22
N PHE A 4 10.46 17.24 -25.57
CA PHE A 4 10.39 15.93 -24.94
C PHE A 4 9.32 15.99 -23.85
N LYS A 5 8.14 15.42 -24.11
CA LYS A 5 7.20 15.07 -23.06
C LYS A 5 7.78 13.84 -22.36
N THR A 6 8.52 14.06 -21.28
CA THR A 6 8.85 13.00 -20.34
C THR A 6 7.54 12.31 -19.96
N PRO A 7 7.42 10.96 -20.05
CA PRO A 7 6.24 10.29 -19.54
C PRO A 7 6.11 10.67 -18.05
N PRO A 8 4.89 10.89 -17.54
CA PRO A 8 4.73 11.07 -16.11
C PRO A 8 5.30 9.82 -15.46
N SER A 9 6.39 9.99 -14.71
CA SER A 9 6.88 8.94 -13.83
C SER A 9 5.84 8.82 -12.73
N GLU A 10 4.77 8.06 -12.99
CA GLU A 10 3.72 7.66 -12.05
C GLU A 10 4.28 6.66 -11.02
N SER A 11 5.45 6.97 -10.45
CA SER A 11 5.77 6.43 -9.14
C SER A 11 4.91 7.23 -8.16
N PRO A 12 3.93 6.61 -7.48
CA PRO A 12 3.19 7.30 -6.44
C PRO A 12 4.16 7.94 -5.45
N PRO A 13 3.82 9.10 -4.87
CA PRO A 13 4.69 9.78 -3.91
C PRO A 13 5.10 8.79 -2.81
N LEU A 14 6.40 8.80 -2.48
CA LEU A 14 7.08 7.82 -1.61
C LEU A 14 6.44 7.60 -0.21
N ALA A 15 5.43 8.39 0.17
CA ALA A 15 4.68 8.31 1.42
C ALA A 15 3.37 7.47 1.35
N GLN A 16 3.11 6.74 0.26
CA GLN A 16 1.89 5.94 0.09
C GLN A 16 1.98 4.53 0.69
N TYR A 17 3.18 4.02 0.93
CA TYR A 17 3.41 2.67 1.41
C TYR A 17 3.73 2.65 2.90
N ILE A 18 2.88 1.97 3.68
CA ILE A 18 3.04 1.73 5.12
C ILE A 18 3.41 0.27 5.36
N ASP A 19 3.99 -0.06 6.52
CA ASP A 19 4.21 -1.47 6.84
C ASP A 19 2.91 -2.19 7.25
N THR A 20 2.97 -3.52 7.38
CA THR A 20 1.78 -4.32 7.75
C THR A 20 1.27 -4.03 9.16
N VAL A 21 2.12 -3.56 10.07
CA VAL A 21 1.74 -3.20 11.45
C VAL A 21 0.99 -1.87 11.44
N GLU A 22 1.53 -0.86 10.76
CA GLU A 22 0.88 0.43 10.52
C GLU A 22 -0.46 0.25 9.80
N ALA A 23 -0.53 -0.62 8.79
CA ALA A 23 -1.77 -0.94 8.10
C ALA A 23 -2.83 -1.53 9.04
N ARG A 24 -2.42 -2.38 9.99
CA ARG A 24 -3.33 -2.93 10.99
C ARG A 24 -3.85 -1.84 11.92
N GLU A 25 -2.97 -0.95 12.39
CA GLU A 25 -3.38 0.16 13.24
C GLU A 25 -4.30 1.13 12.52
N TYR A 26 -4.04 1.38 11.23
CA TYR A 26 -4.89 2.19 10.36
C TYR A 26 -6.30 1.59 10.24
N LEU A 27 -6.40 0.29 9.92
CA LEU A 27 -7.70 -0.40 9.81
C LEU A 27 -8.47 -0.41 11.13
N ARG A 28 -7.76 -0.57 12.26
CA ARG A 28 -8.38 -0.52 13.59
C ARG A 28 -8.93 0.87 13.92
N LYS A 29 -8.18 1.94 13.60
CA LYS A 29 -8.55 3.32 13.97
C LYS A 29 -9.57 3.94 13.02
N GLU A 30 -9.41 3.72 11.72
CA GLU A 30 -10.13 4.47 10.69
C GLU A 30 -11.32 3.68 10.12
N ALA A 31 -11.22 2.34 10.11
CA ALA A 31 -12.25 1.46 9.57
C ALA A 31 -12.97 0.63 10.64
N ASP A 32 -12.58 0.75 11.92
CA ASP A 32 -13.05 -0.09 13.04
C ASP A 32 -12.97 -1.60 12.73
N ARG A 33 -11.96 -2.00 11.94
CA ARG A 33 -11.74 -3.38 11.51
C ARG A 33 -10.57 -3.99 12.26
N GLU A 34 -10.85 -4.99 13.08
CA GLU A 34 -9.82 -5.78 13.73
C GLU A 34 -9.35 -6.90 12.79
N VAL A 35 -8.14 -6.75 12.24
CA VAL A 35 -7.54 -7.74 11.35
C VAL A 35 -6.16 -8.18 11.82
N THR A 36 -5.77 -9.39 11.43
CA THR A 36 -4.43 -9.90 11.72
C THR A 36 -3.43 -9.45 10.67
N LEU A 37 -2.13 -9.47 11.01
CA LEU A 37 -1.05 -9.22 10.03
C LEU A 37 -1.10 -10.23 8.87
N THR A 38 -1.45 -11.49 9.16
CA THR A 38 -1.60 -12.54 8.16
C THR A 38 -2.71 -12.21 7.17
N THR A 39 -3.84 -11.68 7.65
CA THR A 39 -4.95 -11.21 6.80
C THR A 39 -4.48 -10.13 5.84
N ILE A 40 -3.75 -9.14 6.34
CA ILE A 40 -3.20 -8.05 5.51
C ILE A 40 -2.25 -8.61 4.45
N ILE A 41 -1.35 -9.53 4.82
CA ILE A 41 -0.45 -10.18 3.86
C ILE A 41 -1.23 -10.96 2.80
N THR A 42 -2.29 -11.67 3.18
CA THR A 42 -3.17 -12.37 2.24
C THR A 42 -3.82 -11.39 1.27
N TRP A 43 -4.29 -10.24 1.76
CA TRP A 43 -4.86 -9.21 0.88
C TRP A 43 -3.84 -8.61 -0.07
N ILE A 44 -2.61 -8.36 0.38
CA ILE A 44 -1.52 -7.94 -0.51
C ILE A 44 -1.32 -8.97 -1.63
N LYS A 45 -1.30 -10.26 -1.30
CA LYS A 45 -1.08 -11.34 -2.26
C LYS A 45 -2.25 -11.55 -3.23
N GLN A 46 -3.49 -11.45 -2.73
CA GLN A 46 -4.70 -11.75 -3.51
C GLN A 46 -5.17 -10.56 -4.35
N TYR A 47 -5.08 -9.35 -3.80
CA TYR A 47 -5.66 -8.15 -4.39
C TYR A 47 -4.62 -7.11 -4.83
N GLY A 48 -3.33 -7.39 -4.64
CA GLY A 48 -2.26 -6.48 -5.06
C GLY A 48 -2.22 -5.17 -4.27
N LEU A 49 -2.71 -5.14 -3.02
CA LEU A 49 -2.75 -3.95 -2.16
C LEU A 49 -1.37 -3.51 -1.64
N GLY A 50 -0.27 -4.00 -2.21
CA GLY A 50 1.05 -3.79 -1.67
C GLY A 50 2.15 -4.54 -2.42
N ARG A 51 3.36 -4.47 -1.88
CA ARG A 51 4.56 -5.05 -2.48
C ARG A 51 5.52 -5.58 -1.44
N LYS A 52 6.42 -6.48 -1.85
CA LYS A 52 7.50 -6.99 -1.00
C LYS A 52 8.82 -6.34 -1.41
N ILE A 53 9.46 -5.60 -0.51
CA ILE A 53 10.75 -4.93 -0.74
C ILE A 53 11.71 -5.35 0.37
N GLY A 54 12.89 -5.86 0.00
CA GLY A 54 13.93 -6.25 0.96
C GLY A 54 13.44 -7.26 2.01
N GLY A 55 12.52 -8.16 1.64
CA GLY A 55 11.92 -9.14 2.55
C GLY A 55 10.73 -8.63 3.37
N ARG A 56 10.47 -7.32 3.39
CA ARG A 56 9.38 -6.69 4.15
C ARG A 56 8.16 -6.45 3.26
N TRP A 57 6.98 -6.65 3.82
CA TRP A 57 5.72 -6.30 3.16
C TRP A 57 5.39 -4.84 3.40
N GLN A 58 5.06 -4.16 2.33
CA GLN A 58 4.56 -2.78 2.33
C GLN A 58 3.16 -2.78 1.74
N VAL A 59 2.26 -2.04 2.37
CA VAL A 59 0.85 -1.91 2.00
C VAL A 59 0.64 -0.52 1.43
N ASP A 60 -0.04 -0.44 0.30
CA ASP A 60 -0.49 0.82 -0.27
C ASP A 60 -1.69 1.33 0.55
N LYS A 61 -1.49 2.43 1.27
CA LYS A 61 -2.52 3.02 2.14
C LYS A 61 -3.76 3.47 1.37
N ILE A 62 -3.60 3.94 0.13
CA ILE A 62 -4.73 4.39 -0.69
C ILE A 62 -5.53 3.19 -1.19
N ALA A 63 -4.84 2.13 -1.64
CA ALA A 63 -5.50 0.89 -2.04
C ALA A 63 -6.24 0.25 -0.84
N LEU A 64 -5.61 0.28 0.34
CA LEU A 64 -6.20 -0.23 1.58
C LEU A 64 -7.44 0.55 2.02
N ASN A 65 -7.43 1.89 1.92
CA ASN A 65 -8.59 2.71 2.28
C ASN A 65 -9.80 2.51 1.35
N LYS A 66 -9.59 1.99 0.14
CA LYS A 66 -10.66 1.67 -0.81
C LYS A 66 -11.26 0.27 -0.61
N PHE A 67 -10.74 -0.51 0.34
CA PHE A 67 -11.07 -1.91 0.59
C PHE A 67 -11.84 -2.06 1.91
#